data_AF-J2IEP6-F1
#
_entry.id   AF-J2IEP6-F1
#
_cell.length_a   1.000
_cell.length_b   1.000
_cell.length_c   1.000
_cell.angle_alpha   90.00
_cell.angle_beta   90.00
_cell.angle_gamma   90.00
#
_symmetry.space_group_name_H-M   'P 1'
#
loop_
_entity.id
_entity.type
_entity.pdbx_description
1 polymer ?
#
loop_
_entity_poly.entity_id
_entity_poly.type
_entity_poly.pdbx_seq_one_letter_code
_entity_poly.pdbx_strand_id
1 'polypeptide(L)'
;MSKNCGGPCGDHARPAADTDMQASSDASGEWVSVYAVPKMDCPSEERMIRLALNGVEGIRALSFDLSNRRLKVVHDGEVEPVTAKLKTLELGASLQESVAADPETIKAAEFSAASATQESGTLRWLLGINALLFVVEMTAGLIAQSTGLIGESLDNFADAAVYGLALYAVGHSVRMQLRAAHVAGVLQLILAVGVLIEVVRRFVFGSEPESLVMMAIAFVALIANTSCLLLISKHREGGAHMKASWIFSANDVVINLGVITAGALVAWTGSNYPDLIIGTIAGVIVLNGARRILALKD
;
A
#
# COMPACT_ATOMS: atom_id res chain seq x y z
N MET A 1 87.34 10.09 46.32
CA MET A 1 85.99 9.70 45.85
C MET A 1 85.10 10.95 45.93
N SER A 2 84.73 11.52 44.77
CA SER A 2 83.98 12.78 44.53
C SER A 2 82.60 12.82 45.23
N LYS A 3 82.12 13.89 45.89
CA LYS A 3 81.59 15.21 45.41
C LYS A 3 80.56 15.07 44.26
N ASN A 4 79.34 15.61 44.25
CA ASN A 4 78.66 16.62 45.08
C ASN A 4 77.12 16.50 44.89
N CYS A 5 76.34 16.80 45.94
CA CYS A 5 74.91 17.09 45.88
C CYS A 5 74.67 18.54 45.41
N GLY A 6 73.53 18.81 44.74
CA GLY A 6 73.11 20.17 44.39
C GLY A 6 71.62 20.27 44.00
N GLY A 7 70.83 20.83 44.92
CA GLY A 7 69.62 21.63 44.68
C GLY A 7 69.59 22.74 45.77
N PRO A 8 68.58 23.63 45.88
CA PRO A 8 67.39 23.90 45.05
C PRO A 8 67.14 25.42 44.81
N CYS A 9 65.90 25.78 44.38
CA CYS A 9 65.18 27.07 44.43
C CYS A 9 65.05 27.91 43.14
N GLY A 10 63.79 28.26 42.81
CA GLY A 10 63.41 29.28 41.84
C GLY A 10 61.88 29.40 41.68
N ASP A 11 61.33 30.46 42.25
CA ASP A 11 59.92 30.86 42.36
C ASP A 11 59.38 31.61 41.10
N HIS A 12 58.06 31.83 41.04
CA HIS A 12 57.29 32.84 40.27
C HIS A 12 56.63 32.52 38.89
N ALA A 13 55.28 32.54 38.93
CA ALA A 13 54.30 33.29 38.11
C ALA A 13 54.19 33.18 36.55
N ARG A 14 52.92 32.96 36.13
CA ARG A 14 52.27 32.96 34.78
C ARG A 14 52.50 34.24 33.93
N PRO A 15 52.30 34.23 32.58
CA PRO A 15 50.97 34.42 31.97
C PRO A 15 50.66 33.58 30.70
N ALA A 16 49.37 33.59 30.33
CA ALA A 16 48.74 32.94 29.20
C ALA A 16 49.00 33.64 27.85
N ALA A 17 48.89 32.88 26.75
CA ALA A 17 48.37 33.35 25.45
C ALA A 17 47.99 32.16 24.56
N ASP A 18 46.77 32.24 24.01
CA ASP A 18 46.22 31.59 22.82
C ASP A 18 47.26 31.51 21.67
N THR A 19 47.26 30.57 20.72
CA THR A 19 46.24 30.06 19.77
C THR A 19 46.90 28.78 19.18
N ASP A 20 46.24 27.74 18.66
CA ASP A 20 45.27 27.78 17.59
C ASP A 20 44.55 26.44 17.46
N MET A 21 43.30 26.52 17.03
CA MET A 21 42.41 25.41 16.76
C MET A 21 42.89 24.57 15.58
N GLN A 22 42.88 23.25 15.76
CA GLN A 22 42.49 22.32 14.70
C GLN A 22 41.87 21.08 15.34
N ALA A 23 40.61 21.25 15.76
CA ALA A 23 39.72 20.12 15.94
C ALA A 23 39.24 19.71 14.55
N SER A 24 39.89 18.70 13.98
CA SER A 24 39.33 17.89 12.91
C SER A 24 38.07 17.21 13.46
N SER A 25 36.91 17.78 13.16
CA SER A 25 35.63 17.12 13.40
C SER A 25 35.44 16.04 12.34
N ASP A 26 35.76 14.80 12.70
CA ASP A 26 35.17 13.63 12.04
C ASP A 26 33.66 13.69 12.30
N ALA A 27 32.90 14.30 11.39
CA ALA A 27 31.45 14.34 11.42
C ALA A 27 30.87 12.99 10.93
N SER A 28 31.26 11.88 11.56
CA SER A 28 30.66 10.56 11.37
C SER A 28 29.43 10.40 12.28
N GLY A 29 28.59 11.43 12.34
CA GLY A 29 27.36 11.42 13.12
C GLY A 29 26.19 10.94 12.27
N GLU A 30 25.30 10.16 12.87
CA GLU A 30 23.98 9.88 12.32
C GLU A 30 23.12 11.13 12.56
N TRP A 31 22.47 11.65 11.52
CA TRP A 31 21.64 12.85 11.59
C TRP A 31 20.23 12.58 11.07
N VAL A 32 19.25 13.25 11.67
CA VAL A 32 17.89 13.34 11.13
C VAL A 32 17.62 14.77 10.73
N SER A 33 17.36 14.97 9.44
CA SER A 33 16.98 16.27 8.89
C SER A 33 15.53 16.26 8.46
N VAL A 34 14.79 17.28 8.86
CA VAL A 34 13.37 17.46 8.53
C VAL A 34 13.21 18.62 7.58
N TYR A 35 12.59 18.35 6.43
CA TYR A 35 12.29 19.33 5.40
C TYR A 35 10.79 19.55 5.31
N ALA A 36 10.38 20.80 5.15
CA ALA A 36 9.07 21.13 4.60
C ALA A 36 9.18 21.15 3.08
N VAL A 37 8.27 20.47 2.39
CA VAL A 37 8.23 20.43 0.92
C VAL A 37 6.83 20.85 0.45
N PRO A 38 6.56 22.16 0.32
CA PRO A 38 5.21 22.69 0.13
C PRO A 38 4.46 22.14 -1.09
N LYS A 39 5.18 21.72 -2.14
CA LYS A 39 4.59 21.13 -3.34
C LYS A 39 4.56 19.59 -3.33
N MET A 40 4.94 18.92 -2.24
CA MET A 40 4.86 17.47 -2.10
C MET A 40 3.46 17.02 -1.67
N ASP A 41 2.46 17.38 -2.47
CA ASP A 41 1.05 17.10 -2.19
C ASP A 41 0.56 15.80 -2.82
N CYS A 42 1.41 15.12 -3.61
CA CYS A 42 1.14 13.75 -4.02
C CYS A 42 2.39 12.86 -4.04
N PRO A 43 2.21 11.53 -4.13
CA PRO A 43 3.35 10.62 -4.05
C PRO A 43 4.22 10.61 -5.32
N SER A 44 3.88 11.37 -6.38
CA SER A 44 4.79 11.54 -7.53
C SER A 44 5.94 12.44 -7.15
N GLU A 45 5.67 13.51 -6.42
CA GLU A 45 6.71 14.37 -5.88
C GLU A 45 7.54 13.62 -4.85
N GLU A 46 6.94 12.79 -3.98
CA GLU A 46 7.68 11.85 -3.14
C GLU A 46 8.61 10.97 -3.99
N ARG A 47 8.10 10.34 -5.05
CA ARG A 47 8.90 9.44 -5.90
C ARG A 47 10.01 10.18 -6.62
N MET A 48 9.76 11.41 -7.09
CA MET A 48 10.80 12.27 -7.68
C MET A 48 11.88 12.59 -6.65
N ILE A 49 11.50 12.93 -5.42
CA ILE A 49 12.43 13.14 -4.31
C ILE A 49 13.25 11.88 -4.04
N ARG A 50 12.58 10.73 -3.92
CA ARG A 50 13.24 9.44 -3.66
C ARG A 50 14.23 9.09 -4.78
N LEU A 51 13.87 9.30 -6.05
CA LEU A 51 14.76 9.08 -7.21
C LEU A 51 15.94 10.05 -7.21
N ALA A 52 15.71 11.33 -6.90
CA ALA A 52 16.77 12.33 -6.85
C ALA A 52 17.77 12.09 -5.72
N LEU A 53 17.30 11.55 -4.60
CA LEU A 53 18.08 11.24 -3.41
C LEU A 53 18.74 9.85 -3.44
N ASN A 54 18.31 8.92 -4.31
CA ASN A 54 18.89 7.58 -4.43
C ASN A 54 20.40 7.58 -4.80
N GLY A 55 20.90 8.68 -5.37
CA GLY A 55 22.31 8.84 -5.72
C GLY A 55 23.14 9.65 -4.71
N VAL A 56 22.61 9.93 -3.53
CA VAL A 56 23.32 10.66 -2.46
C VAL A 56 23.88 9.64 -1.47
N GLU A 57 25.21 9.59 -1.35
CA GLU A 57 25.88 8.73 -0.36
C GLU A 57 25.55 9.20 1.06
N GLY A 58 25.44 8.25 1.98
CA GLY A 58 25.13 8.51 3.38
C GLY A 58 23.64 8.50 3.74
N ILE A 59 22.70 8.43 2.78
CA ILE A 59 21.27 8.31 3.12
C ILE A 59 20.93 6.87 3.53
N ARG A 60 20.36 6.71 4.73
CA ARG A 60 19.92 5.41 5.26
C ARG A 60 18.43 5.17 5.10
N ALA A 61 17.61 6.20 5.36
CA ALA A 61 16.16 6.08 5.29
C ALA A 61 15.50 7.41 4.89
N LEU A 62 14.37 7.29 4.20
CA LEU A 62 13.49 8.40 3.84
C LEU A 62 12.07 8.10 4.32
N SER A 63 11.52 9.01 5.13
CA SER A 63 10.14 8.94 5.59
C SER A 63 9.38 10.17 5.12
N PHE A 64 8.26 9.92 4.45
CA PHE A 64 7.43 10.96 3.82
C PHE A 64 6.11 11.06 4.56
N ASP A 65 5.73 12.29 4.90
CA ASP A 65 4.42 12.64 5.43
C ASP A 65 3.75 13.60 4.45
N LEU A 66 2.93 13.04 3.56
CA LEU A 66 2.23 13.79 2.52
C LEU A 66 1.15 14.72 3.10
N SER A 67 0.50 14.29 4.18
CA SER A 67 -0.55 15.08 4.86
C SER A 67 0.01 16.38 5.43
N ASN A 68 1.19 16.31 6.04
CA ASN A 68 1.88 17.48 6.60
C ASN A 68 2.93 18.09 5.67
N ARG A 69 3.12 17.51 4.47
CA ARG A 69 4.13 17.92 3.47
C ARG A 69 5.55 17.98 4.05
N ARG A 70 5.91 16.97 4.85
CA ARG A 70 7.22 16.86 5.50
C ARG A 70 7.99 15.65 5.01
N LEU A 71 9.28 15.84 4.83
CA LEU A 71 10.25 14.79 4.52
C LEU A 71 11.23 14.68 5.69
N LYS A 72 11.35 13.49 6.27
CA LYS A 72 12.44 13.15 7.19
C LYS A 72 13.49 12.34 6.45
N VAL A 73 14.74 12.80 6.51
CA VAL A 73 15.89 12.14 5.92
C VAL A 73 16.81 11.70 7.04
N VAL A 74 17.07 10.41 7.14
CA VAL A 74 18.12 9.85 8.00
C VAL A 74 19.36 9.70 7.15
N HIS A 75 20.44 10.36 7.54
CA HIS A 75 21.68 10.38 6.78
C HIS A 75 22.92 10.45 7.68
N ASP A 76 24.03 10.01 7.12
CA ASP A 76 25.37 10.13 7.69
C ASP A 76 26.06 11.36 7.10
N GLY A 77 26.66 12.19 7.95
CA GLY A 77 27.46 13.34 7.51
C GLY A 77 26.66 14.62 7.22
N GLU A 78 27.09 15.38 6.21
CA GLU A 78 26.59 16.74 5.92
C GLU A 78 25.21 16.75 5.25
N VAL A 79 24.39 17.75 5.58
CA VAL A 79 23.00 17.91 5.08
C VAL A 79 22.94 18.61 3.71
N GLU A 80 24.03 19.26 3.32
CA GLU A 80 24.20 20.06 2.11
C GLU A 80 23.93 19.29 0.81
N PRO A 81 24.44 18.05 0.60
CA PRO A 81 24.17 17.29 -0.61
C PRO A 81 22.68 16.95 -0.78
N VAL A 82 22.00 16.61 0.31
CA VAL A 82 20.55 16.34 0.35
C VAL A 82 19.79 17.61 0.00
N THR A 83 20.14 18.73 0.64
CA THR A 83 19.50 20.04 0.39
C THR A 83 19.70 20.49 -1.06
N ALA A 84 20.90 20.33 -1.61
CA ALA A 84 21.21 20.68 -2.99
C ALA A 84 20.34 19.90 -3.97
N LYS A 85 20.22 18.57 -3.80
CA LYS A 85 19.35 17.73 -4.64
C LYS A 85 17.87 18.12 -4.53
N LEU A 86 17.37 18.34 -3.32
CA LEU A 86 15.97 18.75 -3.12
C LEU A 86 15.65 20.10 -3.78
N LYS A 87 16.60 21.04 -3.78
CA LYS A 87 16.43 22.33 -4.49
C LYS A 87 16.30 22.16 -6.00
N THR A 88 16.98 21.20 -6.61
CA THR A 88 16.88 20.97 -8.07
C THR A 88 15.50 20.53 -8.54
N LEU A 89 14.65 20.04 -7.63
CA LEU A 89 13.30 19.59 -7.94
C LEU A 89 12.28 20.73 -7.99
N GLU A 90 12.64 21.95 -7.57
CA GLU A 90 11.75 23.13 -7.55
C GLU A 90 10.42 22.93 -6.78
N LEU A 91 10.41 21.97 -5.85
CA LEU A 91 9.27 21.63 -4.98
C LEU A 91 9.14 22.56 -3.76
N GLY A 92 10.02 23.55 -3.63
CA GLY A 92 10.05 24.51 -2.52
C GLY A 92 10.61 23.93 -1.22
N ALA A 93 11.43 22.88 -1.30
CA ALA A 93 12.00 22.23 -0.13
C ALA A 93 12.84 23.20 0.73
N SER A 94 12.50 23.29 2.01
CA SER A 94 13.23 24.09 3.00
C SER A 94 13.57 23.24 4.22
N LEU A 95 14.85 23.23 4.61
CA LEU A 95 15.29 22.59 5.85
C LEU A 95 14.67 23.31 7.04
N GLN A 96 13.94 22.57 7.89
CA GLN A 96 13.39 23.10 9.13
C GLN A 96 14.31 22.82 10.31
N GLU A 97 14.82 21.60 10.41
CA GLU A 97 15.59 21.15 11.55
C GLU A 97 16.57 20.06 11.11
N SER A 98 17.76 20.04 11.73
CA SER A 98 18.73 18.96 11.60
C SER A 98 19.32 18.68 12.97
N VAL A 99 19.09 17.48 13.49
CA VAL A 99 19.51 17.08 14.84
C VAL A 99 20.31 15.78 14.74
N ALA A 100 21.29 15.62 15.62
CA ALA A 100 21.97 14.33 15.79
C ALA A 100 20.92 13.27 16.14
N ALA A 101 20.94 12.17 15.39
CA ALA A 101 19.96 11.12 15.47
C ALA A 101 20.16 10.30 16.75
N ASP A 102 19.09 10.11 17.52
CA ASP A 102 19.09 9.08 18.55
C ASP A 102 18.82 7.69 17.91
N PRO A 103 19.38 6.59 18.47
CA PRO A 103 19.23 5.26 17.90
C PRO A 103 17.77 4.75 17.80
N GLU A 104 16.84 5.30 18.57
CA GLU A 104 15.42 4.93 18.52
C GLU A 104 14.72 5.58 17.33
N THR A 105 15.00 6.87 17.06
CA THR A 105 14.46 7.60 15.92
C THR A 105 14.93 7.02 14.58
N ILE A 106 16.18 6.55 14.49
CA ILE A 106 16.72 5.87 13.29
C ILE A 106 15.95 4.57 13.04
N LYS A 107 15.84 3.71 14.06
CA LYS A 107 15.11 2.45 13.96
C LYS A 107 13.64 2.68 13.61
N ALA A 108 13.00 3.69 14.18
CA ALA A 108 11.61 4.04 13.88
C ALA A 108 11.43 4.51 12.42
N ALA A 109 12.36 5.32 11.89
CA ALA A 109 12.33 5.79 10.51
C ALA A 109 12.64 4.69 9.49
N GLU A 110 13.64 3.84 9.77
CA GLU A 110 13.97 2.66 8.95
C GLU A 110 12.84 1.64 8.95
N PHE A 111 12.25 1.35 10.13
CA PHE A 111 11.11 0.46 10.25
C PHE A 111 9.88 1.00 9.50
N SER A 112 9.62 2.32 9.58
CA SER A 112 8.53 2.97 8.84
C SER A 112 8.74 2.93 7.32
N ALA A 113 9.99 3.07 6.86
CA ALA A 113 10.31 2.97 5.43
C ALA A 113 10.21 1.51 4.92
N ALA A 114 10.65 0.54 5.73
CA ALA A 114 10.53 -0.88 5.42
C ALA A 114 9.06 -1.34 5.39
N SER A 115 8.25 -0.92 6.37
CA SER A 115 6.83 -1.27 6.45
C SER A 115 6.02 -0.69 5.28
N ALA A 116 6.27 0.56 4.89
CA ALA A 116 5.61 1.18 3.72
C ALA A 116 5.94 0.44 2.40
N THR A 117 7.20 0.00 2.24
CA THR A 117 7.62 -0.77 1.07
C THR A 117 6.95 -2.15 1.04
N GLN A 118 6.85 -2.80 2.21
CA GLN A 118 6.22 -4.11 2.36
C GLN A 118 4.69 -4.06 2.18
N GLU A 119 4.04 -2.98 2.61
CA GLU A 119 2.61 -2.71 2.39
C GLU A 119 2.33 -2.57 0.88
N SER A 120 3.11 -1.76 0.15
CA SER A 120 2.98 -1.64 -1.31
C SER A 120 3.20 -2.97 -2.04
N GLY A 121 4.16 -3.79 -1.60
CA GLY A 121 4.36 -5.14 -2.12
C GLY A 121 3.14 -6.05 -1.93
N THR A 122 2.52 -5.99 -0.76
CA THR A 122 1.29 -6.75 -0.44
C THR A 122 0.13 -6.30 -1.33
N LEU A 123 -0.10 -4.99 -1.51
CA LEU A 123 -1.15 -4.49 -2.40
C LEU A 123 -0.98 -4.92 -3.85
N ARG A 124 0.26 -4.99 -4.36
CA ARG A 124 0.54 -5.48 -5.72
C ARG A 124 0.20 -6.95 -5.87
N TRP A 125 0.47 -7.74 -4.83
CA TRP A 125 0.12 -9.16 -4.80
C TRP A 125 -1.40 -9.35 -4.78
N LEU A 126 -2.10 -8.60 -3.92
CA LEU A 126 -3.57 -8.60 -3.84
C LEU A 126 -4.20 -8.19 -5.17
N LEU A 127 -3.71 -7.11 -5.79
CA LEU A 127 -4.13 -6.65 -7.12
C LEU A 127 -3.96 -7.77 -8.16
N GLY A 128 -2.79 -8.40 -8.21
CA GLY A 128 -2.49 -9.44 -9.18
C GLY A 128 -3.39 -10.67 -9.07
N ILE A 129 -3.64 -11.13 -7.83
CA ILE A 129 -4.55 -12.25 -7.60
C ILE A 129 -5.98 -11.91 -8.00
N ASN A 130 -6.52 -10.80 -7.49
CA ASN A 130 -7.90 -10.41 -7.76
C ASN A 130 -8.15 -10.19 -9.25
N ALA A 131 -7.20 -9.54 -9.95
CA ALA A 131 -7.30 -9.36 -11.40
C ALA A 131 -7.26 -10.69 -12.17
N LEU A 132 -6.46 -11.66 -11.70
CA LEU A 132 -6.40 -13.00 -12.31
C LEU A 132 -7.70 -13.77 -12.07
N LEU A 133 -8.20 -13.78 -10.83
CA LEU A 133 -9.46 -14.43 -10.46
C LEU A 133 -10.62 -13.86 -11.26
N PHE A 134 -10.71 -12.53 -11.39
CA PHE A 134 -11.71 -11.88 -12.24
C PHE A 134 -11.75 -12.49 -13.65
N VAL A 135 -10.61 -12.60 -14.33
CA VAL A 135 -10.57 -13.12 -15.70
C VAL A 135 -10.93 -14.61 -15.74
N VAL A 136 -10.40 -15.42 -14.82
CA VAL A 136 -10.62 -16.86 -14.77
C VAL A 136 -12.09 -17.18 -14.46
N GLU A 137 -12.65 -16.57 -13.43
CA GLU A 137 -14.03 -16.80 -12.99
C GLU A 137 -15.05 -16.19 -13.93
N MET A 138 -14.79 -15.02 -14.52
CA MET A 138 -15.68 -14.45 -15.54
C MET A 138 -15.77 -15.41 -16.72
N THR A 139 -14.63 -15.90 -17.20
CA THR A 139 -14.59 -16.84 -18.33
C THR A 139 -15.27 -18.15 -17.96
N ALA A 140 -14.95 -18.72 -16.80
CA ALA A 140 -15.55 -19.96 -16.33
C ALA A 140 -17.06 -19.82 -16.05
N GLY A 141 -17.51 -18.73 -15.46
CA GLY A 141 -18.92 -18.47 -15.15
C GLY A 141 -19.77 -18.28 -16.40
N LEU A 142 -19.19 -17.70 -17.46
CA LEU A 142 -19.85 -17.64 -18.77
C LEU A 142 -19.94 -19.03 -19.43
N ILE A 143 -18.85 -19.80 -19.43
CA ILE A 143 -18.83 -21.16 -20.00
C ILE A 143 -19.75 -22.11 -19.23
N ALA A 144 -19.66 -22.09 -17.91
CA ALA A 144 -20.43 -22.94 -17.00
C ALA A 144 -21.84 -22.43 -16.77
N GLN A 145 -22.25 -21.29 -17.36
CA GLN A 145 -23.55 -20.67 -17.10
C GLN A 145 -23.88 -20.51 -15.60
N SER A 146 -22.89 -20.16 -14.79
CA SER A 146 -23.06 -19.87 -13.35
C SER A 146 -23.09 -18.36 -13.10
N THR A 147 -24.18 -17.87 -12.53
CA THR A 147 -24.32 -16.48 -12.08
C THR A 147 -23.56 -16.22 -10.78
N GLY A 148 -23.38 -17.24 -9.94
CA GLY A 148 -22.52 -17.16 -8.76
C GLY A 148 -21.08 -16.81 -9.13
N LEU A 149 -20.46 -17.57 -10.05
CA LEU A 149 -19.11 -17.29 -10.53
C LEU A 149 -18.97 -15.94 -11.23
N ILE A 150 -19.97 -15.54 -12.04
CA ILE A 150 -19.92 -14.23 -12.69
C ILE A 150 -20.01 -13.12 -11.63
N GLY A 151 -20.90 -13.25 -10.64
CA GLY A 151 -21.03 -12.29 -9.55
C GLY A 151 -19.75 -12.15 -8.73
N GLU A 152 -19.13 -13.27 -8.39
CA GLU A 152 -17.84 -13.33 -7.70
C GLU A 152 -16.70 -12.68 -8.49
N SER A 153 -16.63 -12.97 -9.79
CA SER A 153 -15.61 -12.34 -10.65
C SER A 153 -15.70 -10.82 -10.63
N LEU A 154 -16.91 -10.25 -10.54
CA LEU A 154 -17.09 -8.81 -10.46
C LEU A 154 -16.68 -8.21 -9.12
N ASP A 155 -16.77 -8.98 -8.04
CA ASP A 155 -16.25 -8.57 -6.73
C ASP A 155 -14.71 -8.56 -6.77
N ASN A 156 -14.09 -9.60 -7.34
CA ASN A 156 -12.65 -9.63 -7.61
C ASN A 156 -12.20 -8.46 -8.51
N PHE A 157 -13.02 -8.06 -9.49
CA PHE A 157 -12.75 -6.84 -10.27
C PHE A 157 -12.81 -5.57 -9.43
N ALA A 158 -13.81 -5.46 -8.55
CA ALA A 158 -13.95 -4.32 -7.64
C ALA A 158 -12.74 -4.19 -6.71
N ASP A 159 -12.33 -5.30 -6.11
CA ASP A 159 -11.17 -5.40 -5.23
C ASP A 159 -9.89 -5.02 -5.96
N ALA A 160 -9.68 -5.59 -7.17
CA ALA A 160 -8.57 -5.21 -8.03
C ALA A 160 -8.59 -3.71 -8.37
N ALA A 161 -9.75 -3.13 -8.66
CA ALA A 161 -9.86 -1.70 -8.92
C ALA A 161 -9.53 -0.86 -7.69
N VAL A 162 -9.93 -1.28 -6.49
CA VAL A 162 -9.61 -0.61 -5.22
C VAL A 162 -8.11 -0.69 -4.91
N TYR A 163 -7.49 -1.88 -5.03
CA TYR A 163 -6.04 -2.03 -4.84
C TYR A 163 -5.24 -1.28 -5.91
N GLY A 164 -5.71 -1.31 -7.16
CA GLY A 164 -5.15 -0.58 -8.27
C GLY A 164 -5.23 0.93 -8.04
N LEU A 165 -6.36 1.43 -7.55
CA LEU A 165 -6.53 2.83 -7.18
C LEU A 165 -5.66 3.21 -5.98
N ALA A 166 -5.51 2.35 -4.98
CA ALA A 166 -4.62 2.59 -3.85
C ALA A 166 -3.14 2.68 -4.29
N LEU A 167 -2.72 1.83 -5.23
CA LEU A 167 -1.39 1.91 -5.84
C LEU A 167 -1.26 3.11 -6.79
N TYR A 168 -2.31 3.46 -7.53
CA TYR A 168 -2.34 4.64 -8.39
C TYR A 168 -2.30 5.93 -7.58
N ALA A 169 -2.95 5.95 -6.41
CA ALA A 169 -2.90 7.05 -5.47
C ALA A 169 -1.45 7.34 -5.04
N VAL A 170 -0.57 6.32 -5.01
CA VAL A 170 0.89 6.46 -4.92
C VAL A 170 1.45 7.14 -6.18
N GLY A 171 1.21 8.43 -6.33
CA GLY A 171 1.75 9.20 -7.44
C GLY A 171 0.89 10.38 -7.89
N HIS A 172 -0.36 10.47 -7.44
CA HIS A 172 -1.35 11.24 -8.18
C HIS A 172 -2.10 12.20 -7.27
N SER A 173 -2.40 13.40 -7.77
CA SER A 173 -3.19 14.39 -7.04
C SER A 173 -4.57 13.84 -6.66
N VAL A 174 -5.15 14.34 -5.56
CA VAL A 174 -6.47 13.93 -5.05
C VAL A 174 -7.55 13.97 -6.14
N ARG A 175 -7.55 14.99 -7.01
CA ARG A 175 -8.49 15.12 -8.14
C ARG A 175 -8.36 13.99 -9.16
N MET A 176 -7.14 13.57 -9.44
CA MET A 176 -6.89 12.49 -10.41
C MET A 176 -7.24 11.13 -9.81
N GLN A 177 -7.02 10.94 -8.49
CA GLN A 177 -7.50 9.77 -7.76
C GLN A 177 -9.03 9.68 -7.78
N LEU A 178 -9.74 10.78 -7.49
CA LEU A 178 -11.20 10.80 -7.49
C LEU A 178 -11.81 10.57 -8.87
N ARG A 179 -11.16 11.05 -9.94
CA ARG A 179 -11.54 10.72 -11.32
C ARG A 179 -11.35 9.24 -11.64
N ALA A 180 -10.20 8.66 -11.30
CA ALA A 180 -9.94 7.24 -11.50
C ALA A 180 -10.93 6.37 -10.71
N ALA A 181 -11.21 6.74 -9.45
CA ALA A 181 -12.22 6.10 -8.61
C ALA A 181 -13.61 6.17 -9.25
N HIS A 182 -14.03 7.34 -9.76
CA HIS A 182 -15.31 7.49 -10.44
C HIS A 182 -15.42 6.61 -11.68
N VAL A 183 -14.38 6.58 -12.52
CA VAL A 183 -14.37 5.72 -13.73
C VAL A 183 -14.50 4.25 -13.35
N ALA A 184 -13.73 3.79 -12.36
CA ALA A 184 -13.82 2.43 -11.84
C ALA A 184 -15.21 2.12 -11.27
N GLY A 185 -15.77 3.05 -10.48
CA GLY A 185 -17.11 2.91 -9.90
C GLY A 185 -18.23 2.87 -10.95
N VAL A 186 -18.14 3.66 -12.01
CA VAL A 186 -19.11 3.61 -13.13
C VAL A 186 -19.02 2.28 -13.87
N LEU A 187 -17.81 1.81 -14.18
CA LEU A 187 -17.61 0.53 -14.84
C LEU A 187 -18.15 -0.62 -13.98
N GLN A 188 -17.85 -0.61 -12.69
CA GLN A 188 -18.36 -1.60 -11.74
C GLN A 188 -19.88 -1.55 -11.61
N LEU A 189 -20.49 -0.36 -11.62
CA LEU A 189 -21.95 -0.21 -11.61
C LEU A 189 -22.58 -0.85 -12.85
N ILE A 190 -22.03 -0.61 -14.04
CA ILE A 190 -22.52 -1.20 -15.30
C ILE A 190 -22.45 -2.72 -15.23
N LEU A 191 -21.32 -3.27 -14.79
CA LEU A 191 -21.12 -4.71 -14.69
C LEU A 191 -22.06 -5.36 -13.65
N ALA A 192 -22.22 -4.75 -12.48
CA ALA A 192 -23.10 -5.26 -11.42
C ALA A 192 -24.57 -5.29 -11.87
N VAL A 193 -25.02 -4.22 -12.55
CA VAL A 193 -26.36 -4.20 -13.17
C VAL A 193 -26.48 -5.27 -14.24
N GLY A 194 -25.44 -5.48 -15.06
CA GLY A 194 -25.40 -6.55 -16.07
C GLY A 194 -25.59 -7.95 -15.47
N VAL A 195 -24.92 -8.26 -14.35
CA VAL A 195 -25.10 -9.54 -13.65
C VAL A 195 -26.50 -9.71 -13.09
N LEU A 196 -27.07 -8.67 -12.48
CA LEU A 196 -28.44 -8.74 -11.97
C LEU A 196 -29.47 -8.92 -13.10
N ILE A 197 -29.25 -8.29 -14.25
CA ILE A 197 -30.05 -8.54 -15.46
C ILE A 197 -29.90 -9.99 -15.91
N GLU A 198 -28.69 -10.54 -15.91
CA GLU A 198 -28.43 -11.93 -16.29
C GLU A 198 -29.08 -12.93 -15.33
N VAL A 199 -29.08 -12.64 -14.03
CA VAL A 199 -29.83 -13.41 -13.02
C VAL A 199 -31.32 -13.42 -13.35
N VAL A 200 -31.92 -12.26 -13.61
CA VAL A 200 -33.35 -12.17 -13.99
C VAL A 200 -33.62 -12.92 -15.29
N ARG A 201 -32.74 -12.77 -16.29
CA ARG A 201 -32.85 -13.49 -17.57
C ARG A 201 -32.83 -15.00 -17.34
N ARG A 202 -31.88 -15.53 -16.57
CA ARG A 202 -31.76 -16.98 -16.30
C ARG A 202 -32.84 -17.51 -15.36
N PHE A 203 -33.41 -16.67 -14.51
CA PHE A 203 -34.59 -17.02 -13.73
C PHE A 203 -35.81 -17.23 -14.63
N VAL A 204 -36.01 -16.39 -15.65
CA VAL A 204 -37.17 -16.47 -16.56
C VAL A 204 -36.99 -17.52 -17.66
N PHE A 205 -35.80 -17.57 -18.27
CA PHE A 205 -35.52 -18.42 -19.44
C PHE A 205 -34.79 -19.73 -19.10
N GLY A 206 -34.37 -19.91 -17.85
CA GLY A 206 -33.55 -21.03 -17.42
C GLY A 206 -32.06 -20.86 -17.69
N SER A 207 -31.27 -21.71 -17.04
CA SER A 207 -29.84 -21.93 -17.28
C SER A 207 -29.46 -23.30 -16.78
N GLU A 208 -28.34 -23.85 -17.27
CA GLU A 208 -27.82 -25.14 -16.82
C GLU A 208 -26.41 -24.93 -16.24
N PRO A 209 -26.30 -24.49 -14.96
CA PRO A 209 -25.00 -24.28 -14.35
C PRO A 209 -24.20 -25.59 -14.28
N GLU A 210 -23.04 -25.63 -14.93
CA GLU A 210 -22.16 -26.79 -14.89
C GLU A 210 -21.50 -26.86 -13.49
N SER A 211 -21.99 -27.78 -12.68
CA SER A 211 -21.72 -27.79 -11.24
C SER A 211 -20.26 -28.12 -10.93
N LEU A 212 -19.59 -28.95 -11.74
CA LEU A 212 -18.22 -29.36 -11.48
C LEU A 212 -17.24 -28.20 -11.69
N VAL A 213 -17.35 -27.48 -12.80
CA VAL A 213 -16.58 -26.29 -13.13
C VAL A 213 -16.87 -25.19 -12.12
N MET A 214 -18.14 -24.98 -11.78
CA MET A 214 -18.56 -24.02 -10.76
C MET A 214 -17.87 -24.27 -9.41
N MET A 215 -17.92 -25.49 -8.90
CA MET A 215 -17.26 -25.86 -7.63
C MET A 215 -15.74 -25.83 -7.73
N ALA A 216 -15.16 -26.32 -8.84
CA ALA A 216 -13.71 -26.40 -9.00
C ALA A 216 -13.07 -25.01 -9.04
N ILE A 217 -13.68 -24.08 -9.78
CA ILE A 217 -13.19 -22.71 -9.89
C ILE A 217 -13.37 -21.96 -8.57
N ALA A 218 -14.55 -22.06 -7.94
CA ALA A 218 -14.77 -21.45 -6.62
C ALA A 218 -13.85 -22.05 -5.54
N PHE A 219 -13.45 -23.32 -5.65
CA PHE A 219 -12.46 -23.89 -4.74
C PHE A 219 -11.05 -23.30 -4.94
N VAL A 220 -10.65 -23.07 -6.19
CA VAL A 220 -9.38 -22.39 -6.50
C VAL A 220 -9.40 -20.95 -6.00
N ALA A 221 -10.50 -20.23 -6.23
CA ALA A 221 -10.69 -18.87 -5.74
C ALA A 221 -10.70 -18.80 -4.21
N LEU A 222 -11.35 -19.74 -3.53
CA LEU A 222 -11.31 -19.88 -2.07
C LEU A 222 -9.87 -20.00 -1.54
N ILE A 223 -9.02 -20.80 -2.17
CA ILE A 223 -7.61 -20.95 -1.78
C ILE A 223 -6.86 -19.63 -1.97
N ALA A 224 -7.06 -18.97 -3.11
CA ALA A 224 -6.42 -17.70 -3.43
C ALA A 224 -6.85 -16.58 -2.46
N ASN A 225 -8.15 -16.46 -2.19
CA ASN A 225 -8.72 -15.45 -1.29
C ASN A 225 -8.38 -15.72 0.18
N THR A 226 -8.34 -16.99 0.60
CA THR A 226 -7.81 -17.36 1.92
C THR A 226 -6.34 -16.99 2.05
N SER A 227 -5.54 -17.20 1.00
CA SER A 227 -4.12 -16.81 1.00
C SER A 227 -3.95 -15.29 1.12
N CYS A 228 -4.78 -14.52 0.40
CA CYS A 228 -4.85 -13.06 0.52
C CYS A 228 -5.21 -12.62 1.95
N LEU A 229 -6.25 -13.22 2.53
CA LEU A 229 -6.69 -12.93 3.89
C LEU A 229 -5.60 -13.20 4.92
N LEU A 230 -4.85 -14.31 4.77
CA LEU A 230 -3.72 -14.64 5.63
C LEU A 230 -2.56 -13.64 5.48
N LEU A 231 -2.27 -13.16 4.27
CA LEU A 231 -1.25 -12.13 4.04
C LEU A 231 -1.62 -10.80 4.70
N ILE A 232 -2.89 -10.38 4.60
CA ILE A 232 -3.42 -9.18 5.25
C ILE A 232 -3.44 -9.33 6.77
N SER A 233 -3.76 -10.53 7.28
CA SER A 233 -3.81 -10.79 8.73
C SER A 233 -2.48 -10.58 9.44
N LYS A 234 -1.35 -10.72 8.73
CA LYS A 234 -0.01 -10.43 9.26
C LYS A 234 0.25 -8.93 9.45
N HIS A 235 -0.59 -8.07 8.85
CA HIS A 235 -0.48 -6.61 8.86
C HIS A 235 -1.73 -5.97 9.48
N ARG A 236 -2.40 -6.67 10.41
CA ARG A 236 -3.72 -6.32 10.97
C ARG A 236 -3.75 -4.98 11.73
N GLU A 237 -2.60 -4.47 12.14
CA GLU A 237 -2.44 -3.15 12.78
C GLU A 237 -2.15 -2.01 11.78
N GLY A 238 -2.14 -2.30 10.48
CA GLY A 238 -2.01 -1.29 9.42
C GLY A 238 -3.18 -0.28 9.42
N GLY A 239 -3.00 0.82 8.68
CA GLY A 239 -3.96 1.92 8.59
C GLY A 239 -5.36 1.52 8.09
N ALA A 240 -6.27 2.48 7.97
CA ALA A 240 -7.67 2.25 7.61
C ALA A 240 -7.86 1.41 6.31
N HIS A 241 -6.94 1.54 5.35
CA HIS A 241 -6.94 0.76 4.11
C HIS A 241 -6.76 -0.75 4.36
N MET A 242 -5.92 -1.16 5.30
CA MET A 242 -5.69 -2.58 5.61
C MET A 242 -6.89 -3.23 6.32
N LYS A 243 -7.62 -2.47 7.14
CA LYS A 243 -8.88 -2.95 7.73
C LYS A 243 -9.96 -3.16 6.68
N ALA A 244 -10.04 -2.28 5.68
CA ALA A 244 -10.96 -2.43 4.57
C ALA A 244 -10.62 -3.68 3.75
N SER A 245 -9.35 -3.89 3.39
CA SER A 245 -8.89 -5.09 2.66
C SER A 245 -9.20 -6.40 3.40
N TRP A 246 -9.11 -6.41 4.74
CA TRP A 246 -9.49 -7.59 5.53
C TRP A 246 -10.97 -7.92 5.41
N ILE A 247 -11.85 -6.91 5.40
CA ILE A 247 -13.29 -7.09 5.25
C ILE A 247 -13.62 -7.64 3.86
N PHE A 248 -13.03 -7.07 2.80
CA PHE A 248 -13.25 -7.53 1.43
C PHE A 248 -12.81 -8.99 1.27
N SER A 249 -11.57 -9.29 1.64
CA SER A 249 -11.04 -10.66 1.53
C SER A 249 -11.78 -11.69 2.40
N ALA A 250 -12.39 -11.26 3.52
CA ALA A 250 -13.26 -12.14 4.31
C ALA A 250 -14.62 -12.39 3.64
N ASN A 251 -15.19 -11.39 2.96
CA ASN A 251 -16.42 -11.56 2.18
C ASN A 251 -16.20 -12.55 1.03
N ASP A 252 -15.07 -12.44 0.33
CA ASP A 252 -14.72 -13.35 -0.77
C ASP A 252 -14.74 -14.80 -0.33
N VAL A 253 -14.15 -15.09 0.84
CA VAL A 253 -14.14 -16.45 1.42
C VAL A 253 -15.56 -16.96 1.68
N VAL A 254 -16.44 -16.11 2.19
CA VAL A 254 -17.85 -16.47 2.47
C VAL A 254 -18.62 -16.71 1.17
N ILE A 255 -18.43 -15.84 0.17
CA ILE A 255 -19.11 -15.98 -1.13
C ILE A 255 -18.61 -17.22 -1.88
N ASN A 256 -17.30 -17.46 -1.90
CA ASN A 256 -16.69 -18.69 -2.44
C ASN A 256 -17.33 -19.96 -1.86
N LEU A 257 -17.45 -20.02 -0.52
CA LEU A 257 -18.12 -21.13 0.16
C LEU A 257 -19.59 -21.23 -0.25
N GLY A 258 -20.26 -20.09 -0.42
CA GLY A 258 -21.61 -20.00 -0.96
C GLY A 258 -21.72 -20.58 -2.38
N VAL A 259 -20.80 -20.23 -3.28
CA VAL A 259 -20.75 -20.75 -4.66
C VAL A 259 -20.49 -22.25 -4.66
N ILE A 260 -19.52 -22.76 -3.87
CA ILE A 260 -19.28 -24.22 -3.76
C ILE A 260 -20.54 -24.93 -3.27
N THR A 261 -21.20 -24.39 -2.24
CA THR A 261 -22.43 -24.97 -1.69
C THR A 261 -23.56 -24.95 -2.71
N ALA A 262 -23.72 -23.85 -3.44
CA ALA A 262 -24.69 -23.75 -4.52
C ALA A 262 -24.40 -24.75 -5.63
N GLY A 263 -23.14 -24.95 -6.04
CA GLY A 263 -22.76 -25.92 -7.05
C GLY A 263 -23.10 -27.35 -6.62
N ALA A 264 -22.85 -27.70 -5.36
CA ALA A 264 -23.26 -28.99 -4.81
C ALA A 264 -24.78 -29.17 -4.79
N LEU A 265 -25.54 -28.11 -4.46
CA LEU A 265 -27.01 -28.13 -4.49
C LEU A 265 -27.56 -28.22 -5.91
N VAL A 266 -26.95 -27.55 -6.89
CA VAL A 266 -27.32 -27.67 -8.31
C VAL A 266 -27.11 -29.10 -8.76
N ALA A 267 -25.94 -29.70 -8.46
CA ALA A 267 -25.64 -31.10 -8.80
C ALA A 267 -26.63 -32.09 -8.17
N TRP A 268 -27.06 -31.83 -6.92
CA TRP A 268 -27.98 -32.71 -6.21
C TRP A 268 -29.44 -32.56 -6.63
N THR A 269 -29.89 -31.32 -6.86
CA THR A 269 -31.31 -31.00 -7.13
C THR A 269 -31.65 -30.96 -8.62
N GLY A 270 -30.64 -30.80 -9.49
CA GLY A 270 -30.83 -30.52 -10.92
C GLY A 270 -31.43 -29.14 -11.19
N SER A 271 -31.49 -28.25 -10.19
CA SER A 271 -32.09 -26.93 -10.29
C SER A 271 -31.04 -25.83 -10.30
N ASN A 272 -31.23 -24.80 -11.11
CA ASN A 272 -30.35 -23.63 -11.19
C ASN A 272 -30.61 -22.57 -10.09
N TYR A 273 -31.68 -22.71 -9.29
CA TYR A 273 -32.03 -21.73 -8.25
C TYR A 273 -30.92 -21.46 -7.21
N PRO A 274 -30.16 -22.47 -6.71
CA PRO A 274 -29.08 -22.21 -5.76
C PRO A 274 -28.02 -21.27 -6.32
N ASP A 275 -27.64 -21.45 -7.58
CA ASP A 275 -26.69 -20.56 -8.27
C ASP A 275 -27.26 -19.14 -8.42
N LEU A 276 -28.52 -19.00 -8.84
CA LEU A 276 -29.18 -17.69 -9.00
C LEU A 276 -29.27 -16.91 -7.69
N ILE A 277 -29.50 -17.60 -6.57
CA ILE A 277 -29.54 -16.97 -5.23
C ILE A 277 -28.16 -16.40 -4.90
N ILE A 278 -27.09 -17.18 -5.06
CA ILE A 278 -25.73 -16.71 -4.79
C ILE A 278 -25.34 -15.59 -5.76
N GLY A 279 -25.64 -15.74 -7.05
CA GLY A 279 -25.41 -14.69 -8.05
C GLY A 279 -26.14 -13.38 -7.73
N THR A 280 -27.35 -13.46 -7.18
CA THR A 280 -28.10 -12.28 -6.70
C THR A 280 -27.38 -11.62 -5.52
N ILE A 281 -26.97 -12.42 -4.53
CA ILE A 281 -26.28 -11.91 -3.33
C ILE A 281 -24.98 -11.21 -3.73
N ALA A 282 -24.14 -11.88 -4.53
CA ALA A 282 -22.89 -11.32 -5.03
C ALA A 282 -23.15 -10.04 -5.85
N GLY A 283 -24.09 -10.07 -6.79
CA GLY A 283 -24.46 -8.89 -7.59
C GLY A 283 -24.91 -7.69 -6.75
N VAL A 284 -25.66 -7.91 -5.66
CA VAL A 284 -26.07 -6.84 -4.74
C VAL A 284 -24.89 -6.28 -3.94
N ILE A 285 -23.96 -7.14 -3.50
CA ILE A 285 -22.74 -6.71 -2.80
C ILE A 285 -21.91 -5.81 -3.72
N VAL A 286 -21.63 -6.25 -4.94
CA VAL A 286 -20.86 -5.48 -5.93
C VAL A 286 -21.55 -4.16 -6.26
N LEU A 287 -22.89 -4.17 -6.42
CA LEU A 287 -23.68 -2.98 -6.68
C LEU A 287 -23.56 -1.94 -5.55
N ASN A 288 -23.57 -2.40 -4.30
CA ASN A 288 -23.38 -1.54 -3.13
C ASN A 288 -21.95 -1.01 -3.03
N GLY A 289 -20.95 -1.82 -3.41
CA GLY A 289 -19.56 -1.40 -3.56
C GLY A 289 -19.42 -0.25 -4.56
N ALA A 290 -19.98 -0.41 -5.76
CA ALA A 290 -19.96 0.62 -6.80
C ALA A 290 -20.61 1.93 -6.33
N ARG A 291 -21.77 1.86 -5.66
CA ARG A 291 -22.45 3.04 -5.08
C ARG A 291 -21.59 3.77 -4.06
N ARG A 292 -20.86 3.04 -3.20
CA ARG A 292 -19.96 3.62 -2.21
C ARG A 292 -18.80 4.37 -2.86
N ILE A 293 -18.20 3.80 -3.91
CA ILE A 293 -17.11 4.44 -4.66
C ILE A 293 -17.60 5.74 -5.32
N LEU A 294 -18.77 5.71 -5.95
CA LEU A 294 -19.38 6.88 -6.60
C LEU A 294 -19.86 7.96 -5.62
N ALA A 295 -20.00 7.64 -4.33
CA ALA A 295 -20.39 8.59 -3.30
C ALA A 295 -19.21 9.41 -2.75
N LEU A 296 -17.97 9.09 -3.15
CA LEU A 296 -16.79 9.87 -2.79
C LEU A 296 -16.86 11.27 -3.42
N LYS A 297 -16.81 12.32 -2.58
CA LYS A 297 -16.84 13.72 -3.03
C LYS A 297 -15.45 14.36 -2.90
N ASP A 298 -15.18 15.30 -3.80
CA ASP A 298 -14.02 16.22 -3.76
C ASP A 298 -14.03 17.10 -2.49
#